data_AF-A0AAV1T821-F1
#
_entry.id   AF-A0AAV1T821-F1
#
_cell.length_a   1.000
_cell.length_b   1.000
_cell.length_c   1.000
_cell.angle_alpha   90.00
_cell.angle_beta   90.00
_cell.angle_gamma   90.00
#
_symmetry.space_group_name_H-M   'P 1'
#
loop_
_entity.id
_entity.type
_entity.pdbx_description
1 polymer ?
#
loop_
_entity_poly.entity_id
_entity_poly.type
_entity_poly.pdbx_seq_one_letter_code
_entity_poly.pdbx_strand_id
1 'polypeptide(L)'
;MAQFTHGISALDVTPASALSAPVWLLGRRFQDVAATDFEAYKRAFESILWFTYRRDFVPMTPYEFSSDAGWGCMLRSAQMLLGQALQRQLNGRLSLRTAVELESGGTLSEIDVKLLMWFADAPDSACRYSIHHMVQMGMHYDKLPGEWYGPTTAAQVLRDLVNQYRRDCGETLAMYVPQEGVVYRDDVTQLCVSHLEKEAVEMKEMEMQDGPAFFDPLLHPPAVDECREWSTALLILIPLRLGLDQLNERYVPALEKTVYVPAECGDYWWQEGTLGVLCGHAAKPITFAGPS
;
A
#
# COMPACT_ATOMS: atom_id res chain seq x y z
N MET A 1 26.05 1.29 -29.24
CA MET A 1 25.51 2.55 -28.69
C MET A 1 24.19 2.23 -27.99
N ALA A 2 24.21 2.20 -26.68
CA ALA A 2 23.03 2.31 -25.81
C ALA A 2 23.57 2.67 -24.42
N GLN A 3 23.88 3.96 -24.25
CA GLN A 3 24.13 4.57 -22.95
C GLN A 3 22.77 4.93 -22.36
N PHE A 4 22.22 4.07 -21.51
CA PHE A 4 21.11 4.41 -20.62
C PHE A 4 21.32 3.72 -19.27
N THR A 5 22.47 3.96 -18.65
CA THR A 5 22.66 3.77 -17.22
C THR A 5 22.45 5.14 -16.58
N HIS A 6 21.18 5.54 -16.38
CA HIS A 6 20.88 6.63 -15.47
C HIS A 6 20.91 6.07 -14.06
N GLY A 7 21.92 6.51 -13.30
CA GLY A 7 22.22 6.00 -11.97
C GLY A 7 21.11 6.33 -10.98
N ILE A 8 20.68 5.31 -10.24
CA ILE A 8 20.17 5.50 -8.90
C ILE A 8 21.41 5.66 -8.00
N SER A 9 21.66 6.88 -7.54
CA SER A 9 22.55 7.05 -6.39
C SER A 9 21.87 6.37 -5.23
N ALA A 10 22.55 5.43 -4.57
CA ALA A 10 22.20 5.10 -3.20
C ALA A 10 21.97 6.44 -2.48
N LEU A 11 20.81 6.60 -1.85
CA LEU A 11 20.48 7.82 -1.13
C LEU A 11 21.61 8.03 -0.13
N ASP A 12 22.45 9.02 -0.39
CA ASP A 12 23.53 9.38 0.50
C ASP A 12 22.84 10.03 1.68
N VAL A 13 22.56 9.24 2.72
CA VAL A 13 22.07 9.72 4.02
C VAL A 13 23.23 10.42 4.74
N THR A 14 24.10 11.13 4.02
CA THR A 14 25.06 12.04 4.63
C THR A 14 24.28 13.24 5.17
N PRO A 15 24.74 13.88 6.25
CA PRO A 15 24.18 15.15 6.71
C PRO A 15 24.44 16.18 5.61
N ALA A 16 23.55 16.27 4.63
CA ALA A 16 23.60 17.30 3.62
C ALA A 16 23.32 18.60 4.34
N SER A 17 24.34 19.46 4.44
CA SER A 17 24.30 20.81 5.00
C SER A 17 23.30 21.75 4.31
N ALA A 18 22.47 21.24 3.39
CA ALA A 18 21.49 21.95 2.58
C ALA A 18 20.03 21.74 3.01
N LEU A 19 19.72 20.83 3.95
CA LEU A 19 18.34 20.60 4.42
C LEU A 19 18.02 21.48 5.65
N SER A 20 17.95 22.80 5.45
CA SER A 20 17.43 23.73 6.49
C SER A 20 15.89 23.71 6.58
N ALA A 21 15.22 23.04 5.65
CA ALA A 21 13.77 22.90 5.61
C ALA A 21 13.32 21.61 6.31
N PRO A 22 12.14 21.61 6.97
CA PRO A 22 11.60 20.41 7.57
C PRO A 22 11.31 19.33 6.50
N VAL A 23 11.63 18.08 6.81
CA VAL A 23 11.41 16.92 5.96
C VAL A 23 10.20 16.14 6.46
N TRP A 24 9.37 15.65 5.54
CA TRP A 24 8.23 14.79 5.87
C TRP A 24 8.44 13.39 5.31
N LEU A 25 8.27 12.37 6.16
CA LEU A 25 8.32 10.97 5.77
C LEU A 25 7.05 10.28 6.27
N LEU A 26 6.19 9.83 5.35
CA LEU A 26 4.97 9.07 5.64
C LEU A 26 4.09 9.73 6.74
N GLY A 27 3.84 11.04 6.63
CA GLY A 27 3.05 11.80 7.60
C GLY A 27 3.81 12.24 8.86
N ARG A 28 5.07 11.86 9.03
CA ARG A 28 5.92 12.32 10.14
C ARG A 28 6.82 13.48 9.72
N ARG A 29 6.75 14.58 10.46
CA ARG A 29 7.60 15.75 10.28
C ARG A 29 8.90 15.62 11.09
N PHE A 30 10.01 15.91 10.43
CA PHE A 30 11.35 16.09 11.01
C PHE A 30 11.72 17.56 10.79
N GLN A 31 12.01 18.28 11.86
CA GLN A 31 12.30 19.72 11.81
C GLN A 31 13.70 20.00 11.30
N ASP A 32 14.69 19.22 11.75
CA ASP A 32 16.11 19.46 11.44
C ASP A 32 16.86 18.15 11.22
N VAL A 33 16.75 17.61 10.00
CA VAL A 33 17.44 16.38 9.59
C VAL A 33 18.95 16.59 9.46
N ALA A 34 19.44 17.84 9.37
CA ALA A 34 20.87 18.11 9.31
C ALA A 34 21.54 18.07 10.70
N ALA A 35 20.75 18.17 11.78
CA ALA A 35 21.24 18.11 13.15
C ALA A 35 20.45 17.13 14.03
N THR A 36 19.43 17.61 14.75
CA THR A 36 18.84 16.87 15.88
C THR A 36 18.00 15.67 15.47
N ASP A 37 17.39 15.72 14.29
CA ASP A 37 16.44 14.71 13.83
C ASP A 37 17.07 13.67 12.91
N PHE A 38 18.33 13.84 12.50
CA PHE A 38 19.02 13.00 11.53
C PHE A 38 18.87 11.51 11.82
N GLU A 39 19.17 11.12 13.05
CA GLU A 39 19.18 9.72 13.47
C GLU A 39 17.74 9.16 13.55
N ALA A 40 16.77 9.96 13.98
CA ALA A 40 15.36 9.55 13.97
C ALA A 40 14.80 9.42 12.55
N TYR A 41 15.22 10.30 11.65
CA TYR A 41 14.90 10.26 10.22
C TYR A 41 15.52 9.03 9.56
N LYS A 42 16.82 8.79 9.76
CA LYS A 42 17.54 7.62 9.24
C LYS A 42 16.87 6.33 9.68
N ARG A 43 16.54 6.19 10.97
CA ARG A 43 15.81 5.02 11.48
C ARG A 43 14.43 4.86 10.85
N ALA A 44 13.67 5.94 10.69
CA ALA A 44 12.36 5.87 10.05
C ALA A 44 12.49 5.45 8.57
N PHE A 45 13.47 6.00 7.86
CA PHE A 45 13.75 5.66 6.47
C PHE A 45 14.19 4.19 6.31
N GLU A 46 15.11 3.71 7.15
CA GLU A 46 15.59 2.31 7.15
C GLU A 46 14.54 1.30 7.60
N SER A 47 13.44 1.77 8.22
CA SER A 47 12.31 0.91 8.61
C SER A 47 11.32 0.65 7.48
N ILE A 48 11.49 1.30 6.32
CA ILE A 48 10.64 1.11 5.15
C ILE A 48 11.01 -0.22 4.49
N LEU A 49 10.00 -1.08 4.35
CA LEU A 49 10.11 -2.31 3.57
C LEU A 49 10.44 -2.00 2.12
N TRP A 50 11.61 -2.45 1.68
CA TRP A 50 12.11 -2.20 0.33
C TRP A 50 12.08 -3.49 -0.50
N PHE A 51 11.26 -3.49 -1.55
CA PHE A 51 11.16 -4.58 -2.51
C PHE A 51 11.82 -4.17 -3.82
N THR A 52 12.76 -4.99 -4.27
CA THR A 52 13.54 -4.78 -5.50
C THR A 52 13.26 -5.92 -6.48
N TYR A 53 13.76 -5.81 -7.71
CA TYR A 53 13.77 -6.96 -8.61
C TYR A 53 14.47 -8.14 -7.96
N ARG A 54 13.95 -9.33 -8.26
CA ARG A 54 14.54 -10.61 -7.91
C ARG A 54 14.68 -11.45 -9.17
N ARG A 55 15.55 -12.45 -9.04
CA ARG A 55 15.80 -13.48 -10.03
C ARG A 55 15.89 -14.81 -9.32
N ASP A 56 15.83 -15.88 -10.10
CA ASP A 56 15.94 -17.25 -9.62
C ASP A 56 14.80 -17.63 -8.65
N PHE A 57 13.66 -16.94 -8.71
CA PHE A 57 12.44 -17.39 -8.05
C PHE A 57 11.79 -18.53 -8.83
N VAL A 58 10.88 -19.28 -8.18
CA VAL A 58 10.20 -20.43 -8.80
C VAL A 58 9.54 -20.00 -10.12
N PRO A 59 9.80 -20.66 -11.26
CA PRO A 59 9.26 -20.21 -12.55
C PRO A 59 7.74 -20.13 -12.58
N MET A 60 7.20 -19.05 -13.16
CA MET A 60 5.75 -18.86 -13.31
C MET A 60 5.20 -19.78 -14.41
N THR A 61 4.60 -20.91 -14.05
CA THR A 61 4.00 -21.84 -15.02
C THR A 61 2.70 -21.26 -15.61
N PRO A 62 2.46 -21.34 -16.94
CA PRO A 62 3.25 -21.99 -18.00
C PRO A 62 4.26 -21.06 -18.73
N TYR A 63 4.50 -19.84 -18.26
CA TYR A 63 5.28 -18.81 -18.96
C TYR A 63 6.80 -18.84 -18.67
N GLU A 64 7.23 -19.62 -17.68
CA GLU A 64 8.64 -19.86 -17.30
C GLU A 64 9.45 -18.63 -16.86
N PHE A 65 8.80 -17.51 -16.51
CA PHE A 65 9.48 -16.36 -15.92
C PHE A 65 10.01 -16.68 -14.52
N SER A 66 11.31 -16.47 -14.31
CA SER A 66 12.01 -16.63 -13.02
C SER A 66 12.70 -15.33 -12.53
N SER A 67 12.45 -14.22 -13.22
CA SER A 67 12.97 -12.89 -12.88
C SER A 67 11.95 -11.83 -13.27
N ASP A 68 11.87 -10.77 -12.46
CA ASP A 68 11.02 -9.61 -12.71
C ASP A 68 11.78 -8.36 -13.17
N ALA A 69 13.09 -8.50 -13.35
CA ALA A 69 13.93 -7.44 -13.90
C ALA A 69 13.41 -7.00 -15.27
N GLY A 70 13.20 -5.69 -15.43
CA GLY A 70 12.76 -5.06 -16.67
C GLY A 70 11.24 -4.93 -16.84
N TRP A 71 10.42 -5.51 -15.96
CA TRP A 71 8.95 -5.41 -16.07
C TRP A 71 8.20 -5.31 -14.74
N GLY A 72 8.77 -5.83 -13.65
CA GLY A 72 8.11 -5.92 -12.33
C GLY A 72 8.07 -4.64 -11.50
N CYS A 73 8.60 -3.51 -11.98
CA CYS A 73 8.86 -2.33 -11.14
C CYS A 73 7.60 -1.82 -10.42
N MET A 74 6.49 -1.75 -11.15
CA MET A 74 5.21 -1.32 -10.60
C MET A 74 4.70 -2.28 -9.53
N LEU A 75 4.88 -3.60 -9.73
CA LEU A 75 4.45 -4.61 -8.77
C LEU A 75 5.29 -4.49 -7.48
N ARG A 76 6.60 -4.30 -7.59
CA ARG A 76 7.48 -4.05 -6.43
C ARG A 76 7.09 -2.78 -5.68
N SER A 77 6.74 -1.71 -6.38
CA SER A 77 6.23 -0.49 -5.75
C SER A 77 4.88 -0.70 -5.05
N ALA A 78 3.98 -1.48 -5.64
CA ALA A 78 2.72 -1.88 -5.01
C ALA A 78 2.96 -2.75 -3.76
N GLN A 79 3.95 -3.65 -3.78
CA GLN A 79 4.37 -4.42 -2.60
C GLN A 79 4.89 -3.48 -1.50
N MET A 80 5.69 -2.46 -1.83
CA MET A 80 6.16 -1.49 -0.84
C MET A 80 5.00 -0.73 -0.20
N LEU A 81 4.05 -0.26 -1.03
CA LEU A 81 2.81 0.39 -0.59
C LEU A 81 2.05 -0.46 0.43
N LEU A 82 1.72 -1.70 0.05
CA LEU A 82 0.96 -2.61 0.89
C LEU A 82 1.76 -3.02 2.13
N GLY A 83 3.06 -3.28 1.98
CA GLY A 83 3.96 -3.62 3.08
C GLY A 83 3.96 -2.53 4.14
N GLN A 84 4.03 -1.25 3.73
CA GLN A 84 3.93 -0.11 4.66
C GLN A 84 2.56 -0.03 5.35
N ALA A 85 1.47 -0.27 4.62
CA ALA A 85 0.13 -0.28 5.21
C ALA A 85 -0.04 -1.40 6.26
N LEU A 86 0.39 -2.62 5.92
CA LEU A 86 0.33 -3.79 6.81
C LEU A 86 1.25 -3.62 8.02
N GLN A 87 2.45 -3.06 7.84
CA GLN A 87 3.36 -2.75 8.94
C GLN A 87 2.69 -1.81 9.96
N ARG A 88 2.01 -0.76 9.49
CA ARG A 88 1.28 0.19 10.35
C ARG A 88 0.10 -0.44 11.07
N GLN A 89 -0.57 -1.38 10.42
CA GLN A 89 -1.70 -2.11 10.99
C GLN A 89 -1.26 -3.11 12.07
N LEU A 90 -0.19 -3.88 11.81
CA LEU A 90 0.24 -4.99 12.67
C LEU A 90 1.07 -4.51 13.87
N ASN A 91 1.94 -3.51 13.69
CA ASN A 91 2.91 -3.11 14.70
C ASN A 91 2.52 -1.80 15.42
N GLY A 92 1.33 -1.25 15.12
CA GLY A 92 0.98 0.11 15.48
C GLY A 92 1.83 1.14 14.74
N ARG A 93 1.77 2.42 15.15
CA ARG A 93 2.35 3.54 14.39
C ARG A 93 3.87 3.48 14.15
N LEU A 94 4.62 2.63 14.85
CA LEU A 94 6.07 2.47 14.69
C LEU A 94 6.49 1.11 15.26
N SER A 95 6.98 0.20 14.42
CA SER A 95 8.24 -0.54 14.66
C SER A 95 8.29 -1.76 13.74
N LEU A 96 8.96 -1.67 12.59
CA LEU A 96 9.93 -2.75 12.34
C LEU A 96 11.19 -2.32 13.07
N ARG A 97 11.77 -3.22 13.86
CA ARG A 97 13.11 -3.03 14.41
C ARG A 97 14.03 -2.75 13.22
N THR A 98 14.77 -1.65 13.31
CA THR A 98 15.67 -1.22 12.24
C THR A 98 16.73 -2.28 11.98
N ALA A 99 17.30 -2.28 10.76
CA ALA A 99 18.49 -3.08 10.43
C ALA A 99 19.60 -2.94 11.49
N VAL A 100 19.72 -1.76 12.11
CA VAL A 100 20.64 -1.45 13.22
C VAL A 100 20.44 -2.35 14.45
N GLU A 101 19.20 -2.68 14.80
CA GLU A 101 18.92 -3.59 15.92
C GLU A 101 19.23 -5.06 15.58
N LEU A 102 19.05 -5.44 14.31
CA LEU A 102 19.39 -6.78 13.80
C LEU A 102 20.91 -6.98 13.72
N GLU A 103 21.65 -5.96 13.28
CA GLU A 103 23.13 -5.93 13.28
C GLU A 103 23.72 -6.01 14.69
N SER A 104 22.98 -5.54 15.69
CA SER A 104 23.34 -5.61 17.11
C SER A 104 22.96 -6.96 17.77
N GLY A 105 22.52 -7.95 17.00
CA GLY A 105 22.13 -9.28 17.50
C GLY A 105 20.67 -9.40 17.94
N GLY A 106 19.82 -8.42 17.62
CA GLY A 106 18.38 -8.52 17.81
C GLY A 106 17.75 -9.57 16.91
N THR A 107 16.71 -10.26 17.40
CA THR A 107 15.92 -11.21 16.60
C THR A 107 14.64 -10.52 16.10
N LEU A 108 14.25 -10.78 14.85
CA LEU A 108 12.94 -10.34 14.32
C LEU A 108 11.81 -10.94 15.14
N SER A 109 10.73 -10.19 15.36
CA SER A 109 9.53 -10.75 15.99
C SER A 109 8.83 -11.74 15.03
N GLU A 110 8.01 -12.64 15.57
CA GLU A 110 7.20 -13.55 14.75
C GLU A 110 6.28 -12.80 13.78
N ILE A 111 5.80 -11.61 14.17
CA ILE A 111 4.96 -10.74 13.35
C ILE A 111 5.76 -10.18 12.17
N ASP A 112 7.00 -9.76 12.40
CA ASP A 112 7.87 -9.23 11.34
C ASP A 112 8.23 -10.31 10.32
N VAL A 113 8.57 -11.52 10.81
CA VAL A 113 8.84 -12.67 9.94
C VAL A 113 7.60 -13.02 9.12
N LYS A 114 6.41 -13.03 9.74
CA LYS A 114 5.14 -13.30 9.05
C LYS A 114 4.85 -12.24 7.98
N LEU A 115 5.04 -10.96 8.30
CA LEU A 115 4.86 -9.86 7.36
C LEU A 115 5.80 -9.99 6.16
N LEU A 116 7.09 -10.25 6.39
CA LEU A 116 8.08 -10.44 5.33
C LEU A 116 7.76 -11.68 4.48
N MET A 117 7.31 -12.77 5.11
CA MET A 117 6.93 -14.00 4.42
C MET A 117 5.79 -13.78 3.42
N TRP A 118 4.83 -12.90 3.73
CA TRP A 118 3.74 -12.59 2.80
C TRP A 118 4.22 -12.04 1.46
N PHE A 119 5.40 -11.43 1.39
CA PHE A 119 5.95 -10.84 0.18
C PHE A 119 7.09 -11.65 -0.45
N ALA A 120 7.44 -12.82 0.11
CA ALA A 120 8.48 -13.66 -0.46
C ALA A 120 8.11 -14.13 -1.88
N ASP A 121 9.08 -14.22 -2.79
CA ASP A 121 8.83 -14.53 -4.20
C ASP A 121 8.68 -16.04 -4.43
N ALA A 122 7.57 -16.58 -3.94
CA ALA A 122 7.18 -17.96 -4.15
C ALA A 122 5.66 -18.07 -4.42
N PRO A 123 5.23 -19.13 -5.11
CA PRO A 123 3.81 -19.42 -5.33
C PRO A 123 3.12 -20.05 -4.12
N ASP A 124 3.80 -20.15 -2.97
CA ASP A 124 3.24 -20.75 -1.77
C ASP A 124 2.13 -19.88 -1.17
N SER A 125 1.07 -20.50 -0.65
CA SER A 125 -0.08 -19.81 -0.03
C SER A 125 0.28 -18.87 1.14
N ALA A 126 1.41 -19.11 1.82
CA ALA A 126 1.94 -18.22 2.85
C ALA A 126 2.48 -16.90 2.25
N CYS A 127 2.91 -16.91 0.98
CA CYS A 127 3.48 -15.78 0.25
C CYS A 127 2.38 -14.97 -0.47
N ARG A 128 1.39 -14.50 0.29
CA ARG A 128 0.12 -13.95 -0.21
C ARG A 128 0.24 -12.82 -1.22
N TYR A 129 1.19 -11.93 -1.02
CA TYR A 129 1.44 -10.75 -1.84
C TYR A 129 2.74 -10.91 -2.65
N SER A 130 3.15 -12.16 -2.90
CA SER A 130 4.26 -12.47 -3.79
C SER A 130 4.00 -11.96 -5.20
N ILE A 131 5.08 -11.77 -5.96
CA ILE A 131 4.96 -11.39 -7.36
C ILE A 131 4.18 -12.45 -8.18
N HIS A 132 4.25 -13.73 -7.80
CA HIS A 132 3.47 -14.80 -8.42
C HIS A 132 1.97 -14.57 -8.28
N HIS A 133 1.49 -14.30 -7.07
CA HIS A 133 0.07 -14.06 -6.83
C HIS A 133 -0.41 -12.74 -7.43
N MET A 134 0.42 -11.68 -7.40
CA MET A 134 0.10 -10.43 -8.08
C MET A 134 -0.04 -10.62 -9.59
N VAL A 135 0.86 -11.38 -10.21
CA VAL A 135 0.80 -11.67 -11.66
C VAL A 135 -0.38 -12.56 -11.99
N GLN A 136 -0.63 -13.60 -11.19
CA GLN A 136 -1.80 -14.47 -11.36
C GLN A 136 -3.12 -13.67 -11.30
N MET A 137 -3.25 -12.77 -10.33
CA MET A 137 -4.39 -11.86 -10.24
C MET A 137 -4.43 -10.87 -11.42
N GLY A 138 -3.26 -10.39 -11.87
CA GLY A 138 -3.13 -9.53 -13.05
C GLY A 138 -3.62 -10.16 -14.36
N MET A 139 -3.63 -11.48 -14.48
CA MET A 139 -4.19 -12.15 -15.66
C MET A 139 -5.70 -11.90 -15.83
N HIS A 140 -6.43 -11.60 -14.74
CA HIS A 140 -7.84 -11.18 -14.81
C HIS A 140 -8.02 -9.75 -15.35
N TYR A 141 -6.93 -9.01 -15.48
CA TYR A 141 -6.84 -7.65 -16.00
C TYR A 141 -6.10 -7.57 -17.34
N ASP A 142 -6.09 -8.70 -18.09
CA ASP A 142 -5.37 -8.84 -19.36
C ASP A 142 -3.88 -8.48 -19.25
N LYS A 143 -3.25 -8.82 -18.11
CA LYS A 143 -1.81 -8.69 -17.91
C LYS A 143 -1.14 -10.06 -17.82
N LEU A 144 -0.28 -10.35 -18.78
CA LEU A 144 0.56 -11.53 -18.80
C LEU A 144 1.84 -11.33 -17.98
N PRO A 145 2.48 -12.41 -17.51
CA PRO A 145 3.83 -12.32 -16.95
C PRO A 145 4.79 -11.66 -17.95
N GLY A 146 5.66 -10.77 -17.47
CA GLY A 146 6.56 -10.00 -18.33
C GLY A 146 6.00 -8.65 -18.80
N GLU A 147 4.70 -8.40 -18.65
CA GLU A 147 4.10 -7.12 -19.06
C GLU A 147 4.19 -6.05 -17.97
N TRP A 148 4.27 -4.81 -18.43
CA TRP A 148 4.29 -3.65 -17.54
C TRP A 148 2.87 -3.30 -17.04
N TYR A 149 2.79 -2.97 -15.76
CA TYR A 149 1.55 -2.56 -15.08
C TYR A 149 1.51 -1.05 -14.90
N GLY A 150 0.40 -0.43 -15.29
CA GLY A 150 0.11 0.96 -14.89
C GLY A 150 -0.31 1.07 -13.43
N PRO A 151 -0.19 2.25 -12.79
CA PRO A 151 -0.61 2.45 -11.40
C PRO A 151 -2.05 2.02 -11.13
N THR A 152 -2.98 2.34 -12.03
CA THR A 152 -4.38 1.93 -11.92
C THR A 152 -4.52 0.41 -11.91
N THR A 153 -3.93 -0.29 -12.89
CA THR A 153 -4.03 -1.76 -12.96
C THR A 153 -3.39 -2.42 -11.75
N ALA A 154 -2.21 -1.96 -11.32
CA ALA A 154 -1.54 -2.50 -10.14
C ALA A 154 -2.37 -2.29 -8.87
N ALA A 155 -2.99 -1.12 -8.70
CA ALA A 155 -3.89 -0.86 -7.57
C ALA A 155 -5.11 -1.78 -7.58
N GLN A 156 -5.73 -2.00 -8.75
CA GLN A 156 -6.90 -2.89 -8.89
C GLN A 156 -6.53 -4.35 -8.58
N VAL A 157 -5.40 -4.82 -9.11
CA VAL A 157 -4.85 -6.15 -8.81
C VAL A 157 -4.57 -6.33 -7.32
N LEU A 158 -3.93 -5.36 -6.69
CA LEU A 158 -3.62 -5.38 -5.27
C LEU A 158 -4.90 -5.37 -4.42
N ARG A 159 -5.91 -4.58 -4.81
CA ARG A 159 -7.22 -4.52 -4.15
C ARG A 159 -7.87 -5.88 -4.12
N ASP A 160 -7.97 -6.53 -5.27
CA ASP A 160 -8.66 -7.81 -5.38
C ASP A 160 -7.91 -8.91 -4.63
N LEU A 161 -6.58 -8.87 -4.68
CA LEU A 161 -5.74 -9.80 -3.94
C LEU A 161 -5.90 -9.63 -2.41
N VAL A 162 -5.81 -8.40 -1.89
CA VAL A 162 -6.01 -8.10 -0.46
C VAL A 162 -7.41 -8.51 -0.01
N ASN A 163 -8.44 -8.14 -0.77
CA ASN A 163 -9.82 -8.46 -0.42
C ASN A 163 -10.14 -9.95 -0.56
N GLN A 164 -9.46 -10.68 -1.44
CA GLN A 164 -9.54 -12.14 -1.51
C GLN A 164 -8.97 -12.77 -0.23
N TYR A 165 -7.74 -12.43 0.17
CA TYR A 165 -7.17 -12.99 1.40
C TYR A 165 -7.91 -12.55 2.67
N ARG A 166 -8.51 -11.36 2.67
CA ARG A 166 -9.43 -10.95 3.73
C ARG A 166 -10.59 -11.92 3.89
N ARG A 167 -11.24 -12.31 2.79
CA ARG A 167 -12.36 -13.27 2.80
C ARG A 167 -11.90 -14.68 3.14
N ASP A 168 -10.82 -15.13 2.53
CA ASP A 168 -10.39 -16.54 2.58
C ASP A 168 -9.62 -16.87 3.87
N CYS A 169 -8.88 -15.91 4.41
CA CYS A 169 -7.99 -16.10 5.58
C CYS A 169 -8.39 -15.27 6.81
N GLY A 170 -9.46 -14.47 6.75
CA GLY A 170 -9.93 -13.65 7.87
C GLY A 170 -9.01 -12.46 8.21
N GLU A 171 -8.25 -11.95 7.24
CA GLU A 171 -7.37 -10.79 7.45
C GLU A 171 -8.17 -9.50 7.72
N THR A 172 -7.63 -8.62 8.57
CA THR A 172 -8.37 -7.43 9.02
C THR A 172 -8.14 -6.19 8.16
N LEU A 173 -7.38 -6.30 7.05
CA LEU A 173 -7.18 -5.24 6.07
C LEU A 173 -8.17 -5.38 4.92
N ALA A 174 -8.99 -4.35 4.70
CA ALA A 174 -9.72 -4.13 3.46
C ALA A 174 -8.95 -3.13 2.59
N MET A 175 -9.12 -3.25 1.27
CA MET A 175 -8.57 -2.29 0.32
C MET A 175 -9.67 -1.73 -0.59
N TYR A 176 -9.63 -0.41 -0.80
CA TYR A 176 -10.55 0.34 -1.66
C TYR A 176 -9.80 1.11 -2.72
N VAL A 177 -10.25 0.98 -3.97
CA VAL A 177 -9.71 1.73 -5.11
C VAL A 177 -10.90 2.40 -5.80
N PRO A 178 -11.16 3.68 -5.52
CA PRO A 178 -12.30 4.39 -6.11
C PRO A 178 -12.19 4.47 -7.62
N GLN A 179 -13.34 4.38 -8.28
CA GLN A 179 -13.45 4.72 -9.69
C GLN A 179 -13.39 6.25 -9.85
N GLU A 180 -12.68 6.71 -10.87
CA GLU A 180 -12.62 8.13 -11.26
C GLU A 180 -12.12 9.11 -10.17
N GLY A 181 -11.46 8.60 -9.12
CA GLY A 181 -10.93 9.42 -8.04
C GLY A 181 -11.96 9.91 -7.02
N VAL A 182 -13.19 9.36 -7.03
CA VAL A 182 -14.26 9.75 -6.11
C VAL A 182 -14.42 8.72 -4.98
N VAL A 183 -14.25 9.17 -3.74
CA VAL A 183 -14.43 8.32 -2.55
C VAL A 183 -15.86 8.48 -2.01
N TYR A 184 -16.66 7.42 -2.11
CA TYR A 184 -17.99 7.35 -1.53
C TYR A 184 -17.90 6.93 -0.07
N ARG A 185 -18.56 7.69 0.80
CA ARG A 185 -18.58 7.40 2.25
C ARG A 185 -19.28 6.08 2.55
N ASP A 186 -20.34 5.77 1.80
CA ASP A 186 -21.13 4.57 2.01
C ASP A 186 -20.32 3.31 1.71
N ASP A 187 -19.53 3.32 0.62
CA ASP A 187 -18.60 2.22 0.27
C ASP A 187 -17.54 2.02 1.36
N VAL A 188 -16.98 3.11 1.88
CA VAL A 188 -16.01 3.06 2.99
C VAL A 188 -16.66 2.45 4.24
N THR A 189 -17.86 2.91 4.61
CA THR A 189 -18.60 2.39 5.76
C THR A 189 -18.88 0.89 5.58
N GLN A 190 -19.33 0.48 4.39
CA GLN A 190 -19.63 -0.93 4.10
C GLN A 190 -18.39 -1.82 4.20
N LEU A 191 -17.22 -1.36 3.76
CA LEU A 191 -15.98 -2.11 3.85
C LEU A 191 -15.43 -2.21 5.28
N CYS A 192 -15.67 -1.19 6.10
CA CYS A 192 -15.05 -1.05 7.42
C CYS A 192 -15.90 -1.56 8.58
N VAL A 193 -17.21 -1.74 8.37
CA VAL A 193 -18.16 -2.16 9.40
C VAL A 193 -18.50 -3.63 9.23
N SER A 194 -18.39 -4.41 10.30
CA SER A 194 -18.71 -5.84 10.31
C SER A 194 -20.21 -6.08 10.09
N HIS A 195 -20.56 -6.72 8.98
CA HIS A 195 -21.91 -7.27 8.75
C HIS A 195 -22.14 -8.63 9.41
N LEU A 196 -21.07 -9.27 9.93
CA LEU A 196 -21.09 -10.65 10.43
C LEU A 196 -22.00 -10.88 11.64
N GLU A 197 -22.31 -9.84 12.42
CA GLU A 197 -23.25 -9.98 13.54
C GLU A 197 -24.72 -9.99 13.07
N LYS A 198 -25.01 -9.45 11.88
CA LYS A 198 -26.38 -9.37 11.35
C LYS A 198 -26.88 -10.66 10.74
N GLU A 199 -26.07 -11.38 9.97
CA GLU A 199 -26.55 -12.65 9.38
C GLU A 199 -26.92 -13.66 10.48
N ALA A 200 -26.18 -13.69 11.59
CA ALA A 200 -26.47 -14.56 12.72
C ALA A 200 -27.68 -14.12 13.58
N VAL A 201 -28.03 -12.83 13.59
CA VAL A 201 -29.16 -12.28 14.36
C VAL A 201 -30.43 -12.25 13.50
N GLU A 202 -30.34 -11.84 12.24
CA GLU A 202 -31.46 -11.82 11.28
C GLU A 202 -31.94 -13.24 10.96
N MET A 203 -31.04 -14.23 10.86
CA MET A 203 -31.42 -15.65 10.77
C MET A 203 -32.14 -16.16 12.03
N LYS A 204 -31.82 -15.61 13.20
CA LYS A 204 -32.45 -15.99 14.48
C LYS A 204 -33.80 -15.31 14.71
N GLU A 205 -33.98 -14.10 14.17
CA GLU A 205 -35.23 -13.34 14.27
C GLU A 205 -36.27 -13.78 13.22
N MET A 206 -35.83 -14.20 12.03
CA MET A 206 -36.73 -14.77 11.00
C MET A 206 -37.36 -16.10 11.41
N GLU A 207 -36.71 -16.92 12.22
CA GLU A 207 -37.29 -18.19 12.72
C GLU A 207 -38.38 -17.99 13.78
N MET A 208 -38.63 -16.75 14.24
CA MET A 208 -39.51 -16.48 15.39
C MET A 208 -40.75 -15.63 15.10
N GLN A 209 -40.98 -15.19 13.86
CA GLN A 209 -42.18 -14.41 13.50
C GLN A 209 -43.01 -15.08 12.40
N ASP A 210 -44.12 -15.67 12.83
CA ASP A 210 -45.15 -16.25 11.98
C ASP A 210 -46.13 -15.14 11.55
N GLY A 211 -46.06 -14.70 10.29
CA GLY A 211 -47.04 -13.80 9.65
C GLY A 211 -46.48 -12.90 8.54
N PRO A 212 -47.20 -12.65 7.41
CA PRO A 212 -46.71 -11.82 6.33
C PRO A 212 -46.90 -10.33 6.69
N ALA A 213 -45.87 -9.71 7.26
CA ALA A 213 -45.87 -8.27 7.52
C ALA A 213 -45.55 -7.52 6.21
N PHE A 214 -46.52 -6.75 5.72
CA PHE A 214 -46.32 -5.75 4.68
C PHE A 214 -45.31 -4.70 5.19
N PHE A 215 -44.09 -4.74 4.66
CA PHE A 215 -43.02 -3.80 5.00
C PHE A 215 -43.17 -2.55 4.13
N ASP A 216 -43.62 -1.44 4.72
CA ASP A 216 -43.67 -0.12 4.07
C ASP A 216 -42.41 0.70 4.45
N PRO A 217 -41.48 0.91 3.51
CA PRO A 217 -40.22 1.64 3.76
C PRO A 217 -40.42 3.13 4.09
N LEU A 218 -41.60 3.70 3.83
CA LEU A 218 -41.91 5.11 4.09
C LEU A 218 -42.46 5.32 5.51
N LEU A 219 -43.07 4.30 6.09
CA LEU A 219 -43.60 4.32 7.45
C LEU A 219 -42.59 3.82 8.49
N HIS A 220 -41.61 3.01 8.04
CA HIS A 220 -40.49 2.53 8.84
C HIS A 220 -39.18 2.82 8.09
N PRO A 221 -38.71 4.08 8.09
CA PRO A 221 -37.39 4.38 7.52
C PRO A 221 -36.36 3.52 8.26
N PRO A 222 -35.45 2.82 7.55
CA PRO A 222 -34.42 2.03 8.19
C PRO A 222 -33.66 2.94 9.15
N ALA A 223 -33.62 2.54 10.43
CA ALA A 223 -32.81 3.23 11.42
C ALA A 223 -31.37 3.22 10.89
N VAL A 224 -30.88 4.39 10.49
CA VAL A 224 -29.47 4.57 10.18
C VAL A 224 -28.77 4.35 11.51
N ASP A 225 -28.13 3.20 11.63
CA ASP A 225 -27.45 2.76 12.84
C ASP A 225 -26.17 3.58 12.98
N GLU A 226 -26.31 4.81 13.48
CA GLU A 226 -25.31 5.88 13.45
C GLU A 226 -24.11 5.67 14.40
N CYS A 227 -23.90 4.48 14.95
CA CYS A 227 -22.75 4.25 15.83
C CYS A 227 -22.19 2.81 15.74
N ARG A 228 -21.85 2.37 14.54
CA ARG A 228 -21.11 1.11 14.37
C ARG A 228 -19.61 1.34 14.47
N GLU A 229 -18.95 0.62 15.36
CA GLU A 229 -17.50 0.73 15.56
C GLU A 229 -16.72 0.17 14.36
N TRP A 230 -15.69 0.91 13.96
CA TRP A 230 -14.80 0.56 12.86
C TRP A 230 -13.97 -0.67 13.25
N SER A 231 -14.25 -1.83 12.65
CA SER A 231 -13.64 -3.11 13.03
C SER A 231 -12.54 -3.60 12.08
N THR A 232 -12.30 -2.87 10.98
CA THR A 232 -11.46 -3.33 9.86
C THR A 232 -10.52 -2.23 9.38
N ALA A 233 -9.21 -2.45 9.35
CA ALA A 233 -8.29 -1.48 8.75
C ALA A 233 -8.59 -1.29 7.25
N LEU A 234 -8.48 -0.06 6.74
CA LEU A 234 -8.74 0.26 5.34
C LEU A 234 -7.52 0.90 4.69
N LEU A 235 -7.09 0.34 3.55
CA LEU A 235 -6.15 0.98 2.63
C LEU A 235 -6.93 1.55 1.44
N ILE A 236 -6.84 2.86 1.23
CA ILE A 236 -7.42 3.52 0.05
C ILE A 236 -6.28 3.90 -0.90
N LEU A 237 -6.33 3.43 -2.15
CA LEU A 237 -5.43 3.92 -3.20
C LEU A 237 -6.26 4.64 -4.26
N ILE A 238 -5.92 5.88 -4.55
CA ILE A 238 -6.64 6.72 -5.53
C ILE A 238 -5.76 6.91 -6.76
N PRO A 239 -5.96 6.14 -7.85
CA PRO A 239 -5.20 6.33 -9.08
C PRO A 239 -5.61 7.65 -9.74
N LEU A 240 -4.64 8.53 -10.01
CA LEU A 240 -4.89 9.85 -10.57
C LEU A 240 -4.06 10.08 -11.83
N ARG A 241 -4.64 10.83 -12.77
CA ARG A 241 -3.92 11.44 -13.90
C ARG A 241 -3.93 12.95 -13.73
N LEU A 242 -2.81 13.50 -13.28
CA LEU A 242 -2.70 14.92 -12.90
C LEU A 242 -2.07 15.81 -13.98
N GLY A 243 -1.98 15.27 -15.20
CA GLY A 243 -1.51 15.97 -16.38
C GLY A 243 -1.53 15.10 -17.63
N LEU A 244 -1.20 15.69 -18.77
CA LEU A 244 -1.08 14.94 -20.03
C LEU A 244 0.29 14.28 -20.13
N ASP A 245 1.34 15.11 -20.18
CA ASP A 245 2.75 14.68 -20.27
C ASP A 245 3.54 14.99 -19.00
N GLN A 246 3.13 16.03 -18.26
CA GLN A 246 3.78 16.50 -17.04
C GLN A 246 2.72 16.84 -15.99
N LEU A 247 3.11 16.76 -14.72
CA LEU A 247 2.27 17.19 -13.61
C LEU A 247 1.83 18.64 -13.79
N ASN A 248 0.52 18.89 -13.73
CA ASN A 248 0.01 20.25 -13.65
C ASN A 248 0.31 20.84 -12.26
N GLU A 249 1.11 21.90 -12.22
CA GLU A 249 1.55 22.57 -10.99
C GLU A 249 0.39 23.03 -10.10
N ARG A 250 -0.81 23.24 -10.67
CA ARG A 250 -2.01 23.57 -9.90
C ARG A 250 -2.36 22.52 -8.85
N TYR A 251 -1.97 21.26 -9.05
CA TYR A 251 -2.21 20.17 -8.10
C TYR A 251 -1.14 20.06 -7.02
N VAL A 252 0.04 20.65 -7.19
CA VAL A 252 1.16 20.54 -6.24
C VAL A 252 0.75 20.91 -4.81
N PRO A 253 0.05 22.04 -4.54
CA PRO A 253 -0.36 22.36 -3.18
C PRO A 253 -1.35 21.38 -2.55
N ALA A 254 -2.12 20.64 -3.36
CA ALA A 254 -3.02 19.59 -2.86
C ALA A 254 -2.23 18.32 -2.53
N LEU A 255 -1.24 17.97 -3.34
CA LEU A 255 -0.34 16.84 -3.13
C LEU A 255 0.63 17.05 -1.97
N GLU A 256 1.06 18.28 -1.71
CA GLU A 256 1.86 18.56 -0.51
C GLU A 256 1.05 18.27 0.76
N LYS A 257 -0.26 18.51 0.73
CA LYS A 257 -1.13 18.26 1.88
C LYS A 257 -1.31 16.77 2.18
N THR A 258 -1.30 15.89 1.18
CA THR A 258 -1.42 14.43 1.41
C THR A 258 -0.25 13.90 2.24
N VAL A 259 0.96 14.39 1.94
CA VAL A 259 2.18 14.07 2.70
C VAL A 259 2.11 14.50 4.18
N TYR A 260 1.26 15.47 4.54
CA TYR A 260 1.13 16.00 5.90
C TYR A 260 0.09 15.29 6.76
N VAL A 261 -0.77 14.46 6.18
CA VAL A 261 -1.87 13.81 6.90
C VAL A 261 -1.35 12.54 7.62
N PRO A 262 -1.52 12.40 8.95
CA PRO A 262 -1.04 11.25 9.71
C PRO A 262 -1.64 9.89 9.30
N ALA A 263 -2.65 9.87 8.45
CA ALA A 263 -3.37 8.68 8.00
C ALA A 263 -2.85 8.10 6.68
N GLU A 264 -2.02 8.80 5.92
CA GLU A 264 -1.75 8.40 4.54
C GLU A 264 -0.47 7.56 4.40
N CYS A 265 -0.61 6.45 3.68
CA CYS A 265 0.49 5.76 3.01
C CYS A 265 0.90 6.71 1.87
N GLY A 266 2.09 7.33 1.94
CA GLY A 266 2.45 8.48 1.10
C GLY A 266 2.27 8.23 -0.41
N ASP A 267 2.00 9.28 -1.18
CA ASP A 267 1.77 9.19 -2.62
C ASP A 267 3.01 8.69 -3.40
N TYR A 268 2.78 7.82 -4.39
CA TYR A 268 3.82 7.28 -5.28
C TYR A 268 3.66 7.95 -6.65
N TRP A 269 4.76 8.47 -7.20
CA TRP A 269 4.75 9.31 -8.41
C TRP A 269 5.65 8.75 -9.51
N TRP A 270 5.15 8.83 -10.74
CA TRP A 270 5.72 8.23 -11.95
C TRP A 270 6.48 9.26 -12.79
N GLN A 271 7.73 8.95 -13.17
CA GLN A 271 8.39 9.54 -14.34
C GLN A 271 9.05 8.41 -15.15
N GLU A 272 9.07 8.56 -16.47
CA GLU A 272 9.49 7.56 -17.46
C GLU A 272 10.58 6.59 -16.97
N GLY A 273 10.21 5.32 -16.84
CA GLY A 273 11.16 4.21 -16.64
C GLY A 273 11.60 3.93 -15.19
N THR A 274 11.28 4.78 -14.20
CA THR A 274 11.62 4.54 -12.79
C THR A 274 10.53 5.08 -11.86
N LEU A 275 9.79 4.21 -11.16
CA LEU A 275 8.82 4.62 -10.14
C LEU A 275 9.52 4.85 -8.80
N GLY A 276 9.43 6.07 -8.28
CA GLY A 276 9.96 6.45 -6.97
C GLY A 276 8.90 6.51 -5.89
N VAL A 277 9.21 5.94 -4.72
CA VAL A 277 8.55 6.27 -3.44
C VAL A 277 8.87 7.72 -3.13
N LEU A 278 7.83 8.52 -2.91
CA LEU A 278 8.00 9.92 -2.55
C LEU A 278 8.40 10.02 -1.08
N CYS A 279 9.71 10.11 -0.84
CA CYS A 279 10.29 10.35 0.48
C CYS A 279 10.75 11.81 0.54
N GLY A 280 9.92 12.68 1.14
CA GLY A 280 10.33 14.03 1.52
C GLY A 280 10.08 15.12 0.48
N HIS A 281 9.53 16.23 0.98
CA HIS A 281 9.55 17.53 0.32
C HIS A 281 10.53 18.44 1.09
N ALA A 282 11.67 18.76 0.48
CA ALA A 282 12.40 20.00 0.74
C ALA A 282 12.13 20.93 -0.45
N ALA A 283 12.29 22.25 -0.30
CA ALA A 283 11.85 23.28 -1.25
C ALA A 283 12.52 23.28 -2.66
N LYS A 284 13.02 22.12 -3.13
CA LYS A 284 13.37 21.58 -4.47
C LYS A 284 14.27 20.34 -4.24
N PRO A 285 14.48 19.41 -5.20
CA PRO A 285 13.53 18.55 -5.93
C PRO A 285 12.96 17.40 -5.05
N ILE A 286 11.91 16.75 -5.54
CA ILE A 286 11.29 15.57 -4.90
C ILE A 286 12.22 14.36 -5.02
N THR A 287 12.47 13.64 -3.92
CA THR A 287 13.35 12.47 -3.92
C THR A 287 12.54 11.18 -4.07
N PHE A 288 12.98 10.34 -4.98
CA PHE A 288 12.31 9.13 -5.46
C PHE A 288 13.13 7.89 -5.06
N ALA A 289 12.57 6.94 -4.32
CA ALA A 289 13.20 5.62 -4.12
C ALA A 289 12.54 4.58 -5.02
N GLY A 290 13.26 4.07 -6.02
CA GLY A 290 12.71 3.09 -6.96
C GLY A 290 13.41 1.73 -6.88
N PRO A 291 12.73 0.64 -7.27
CA PRO A 291 13.38 -0.64 -7.50
C PRO A 291 14.19 -0.56 -8.81
N SER A 292 15.52 -0.68 -8.71
CA SER A 292 16.42 -0.91 -9.86
C SER A 292 17.05 -2.29 -9.81
#